data_AF-G3B295-F1
#
_entry.id   AF-G3B295-F1
#
_cell.length_a   1.000
_cell.length_b   1.000
_cell.length_c   1.000
_cell.angle_alpha   90.00
_cell.angle_beta   90.00
_cell.angle_gamma   90.00
#
_symmetry.space_group_name_H-M   'P 1'
#
loop_
_entity.id
_entity.type
_entity.pdbx_description
1 polymer ?
#
loop_
_entity_poly.entity_id
_entity_poly.type
_entity_poly.pdbx_seq_one_letter_code
_entity_poly.pdbx_strand_id
1 'polypeptide(L)'
;MDPPSAETLIKCLELLYAIGALNSKGELTKTGRQMANFPIHPMFSKALLESVKFGVAKEIVALIAMLGDHLSLLNIWNLWSDTEFSSIWCQDNFLQYKTLKRAKDVKEQLELLCRKTGIIGESEQNQHSVDDHSKTQLIQKAIVAGFFPNIVRLSKMGDSYRTLKKNQPVYIHPSSSLFPVKPPPKLLLYHELVLTSREYMRNCMIVEETWLRELASHYYGAKDLDGLKPTPINRFK
;
A
#
# COMPACT_ATOMS: atom_id res chain seq x y z
N MET A 1 -12.37 23.13 22.00
CA MET A 1 -11.64 22.03 21.34
C MET A 1 -11.95 20.79 22.14
N ASP A 2 -12.83 19.93 21.61
CA ASP A 2 -13.24 18.71 22.32
C ASP A 2 -12.20 17.61 22.10
N PRO A 3 -11.74 16.92 23.16
CA PRO A 3 -10.75 15.87 23.02
C PRO A 3 -11.34 14.64 22.32
N PRO A 4 -10.57 13.94 21.47
CA PRO A 4 -11.02 12.69 20.86
C PRO A 4 -11.21 11.60 21.92
N SER A 5 -11.98 10.56 21.59
CA SER A 5 -12.17 9.43 22.50
C SER A 5 -10.85 8.70 22.77
N ALA A 6 -10.67 8.24 24.01
CA ALA A 6 -9.49 7.48 24.42
C ALA A 6 -9.29 6.23 23.55
N GLU A 7 -10.37 5.56 23.14
CA GLU A 7 -10.33 4.40 22.26
C GLU A 7 -9.71 4.73 20.89
N THR A 8 -10.02 5.89 20.32
CA THR A 8 -9.43 6.33 19.05
C THR A 8 -7.92 6.58 19.22
N LEU A 9 -7.52 7.24 20.30
CA LEU A 9 -6.11 7.49 20.61
C LEU A 9 -5.33 6.17 20.79
N ILE A 10 -5.91 5.20 21.50
CA ILE A 10 -5.30 3.88 21.69
C ILE A 10 -5.10 3.18 20.34
N LYS A 11 -6.11 3.17 19.46
CA LYS A 11 -5.99 2.58 18.12
C LYS A 11 -4.89 3.26 17.28
N CYS A 12 -4.77 4.59 17.37
CA CYS A 12 -3.70 5.32 16.70
C CYS A 12 -2.32 4.95 17.26
N LEU A 13 -2.17 4.85 18.58
CA LEU A 13 -0.93 4.45 19.23
C LEU A 13 -0.53 3.01 18.87
N GLU A 14 -1.49 2.08 18.86
CA GLU A 14 -1.27 0.69 18.43
C GLU A 14 -0.78 0.62 16.98
N LEU A 15 -1.39 1.41 16.07
CA LEU A 15 -0.97 1.50 14.68
C LEU A 15 0.46 2.05 14.57
N LEU A 16 0.75 3.18 15.24
CA LEU A 16 2.07 3.81 15.19
C LEU A 16 3.17 2.92 15.79
N TYR A 17 2.85 2.18 16.85
CA TYR A 17 3.73 1.16 17.40
C TYR A 17 3.95 0.01 16.41
N ALA A 18 2.87 -0.52 15.81
CA ALA A 18 2.93 -1.63 14.87
C ALA A 18 3.81 -1.33 13.65
N ILE A 19 3.67 -0.14 13.06
CA ILE A 19 4.48 0.30 11.90
C ILE A 19 5.90 0.73 12.29
N GLY A 20 6.24 0.66 13.58
CA GLY A 20 7.57 0.97 14.11
C GLY A 20 7.86 2.46 14.20
N ALA A 21 6.85 3.33 14.16
CA ALA A 21 7.02 4.77 14.37
C ALA A 21 7.29 5.09 15.84
N LEU A 22 6.71 4.32 16.76
CA LEU A 22 6.90 4.44 18.21
C LEU A 22 7.56 3.19 18.80
N ASN A 23 8.33 3.36 19.87
CA ASN A 23 8.84 2.27 20.69
C ASN A 23 7.84 1.86 21.79
N SER A 24 8.19 0.88 22.62
CA SER A 24 7.33 0.38 23.71
C SER A 24 7.06 1.40 24.83
N LYS A 25 7.82 2.50 24.86
CA LYS A 25 7.63 3.63 25.79
C LYS A 25 6.79 4.75 25.18
N GLY A 26 6.36 4.62 23.93
CA GLY A 26 5.61 5.65 23.20
C GLY A 26 6.49 6.78 22.63
N GLU A 27 7.80 6.60 22.54
CA GLU A 27 8.73 7.60 21.99
C GLU A 27 8.99 7.36 20.50
N LEU A 28 9.25 8.44 19.75
CA LEU A 28 9.59 8.35 18.32
C LEU A 28 10.89 7.57 18.10
N THR A 29 10.80 6.56 17.23
CA THR A 29 11.97 5.82 16.73
C THR A 29 12.69 6.62 15.65
N LYS A 30 13.83 6.12 15.17
CA LYS A 30 14.49 6.68 13.98
C LYS A 30 13.56 6.66 12.77
N THR A 31 12.86 5.55 12.55
CA THR A 31 11.84 5.40 11.51
C THR A 31 10.71 6.41 11.68
N GLY A 32 10.18 6.55 12.91
CA GLY A 32 9.12 7.52 13.21
C GLY A 32 9.54 8.97 12.90
N ARG A 33 10.79 9.35 13.24
CA ARG A 33 11.34 10.65 12.87
C ARG A 33 11.45 10.84 11.36
N GLN A 34 11.85 9.81 10.62
CA GLN A 34 11.89 9.87 9.16
C GLN A 34 10.50 9.98 8.53
N MET A 35 9.51 9.25 9.06
CA MET A 35 8.12 9.32 8.61
C MET A 35 7.55 10.72 8.81
N ALA A 36 7.90 11.40 9.91
CA ALA A 36 7.45 12.75 10.21
C ALA A 36 7.92 13.82 9.20
N ASN A 37 8.89 13.52 8.33
CA ASN A 37 9.32 14.42 7.27
C ASN A 37 8.37 14.48 6.07
N PHE A 38 7.38 13.58 6.00
CA PHE A 38 6.45 13.48 4.87
C PHE A 38 5.03 13.90 5.26
N PRO A 39 4.37 14.76 4.48
CA PRO A 39 2.99 15.19 4.74
C PRO A 39 1.98 14.15 4.22
N ILE A 40 2.17 12.87 4.56
CA ILE A 40 1.35 11.74 4.10
C ILE A 40 1.00 10.81 5.26
N HIS A 41 0.01 9.94 5.05
CA HIS A 41 -0.40 8.97 6.08
C HIS A 41 0.78 8.11 6.56
N PRO A 42 0.90 7.79 7.86
CA PRO A 42 2.03 7.02 8.40
C PRO A 42 2.29 5.69 7.68
N MET A 43 1.25 4.96 7.27
CA MET A 43 1.41 3.72 6.49
C MET A 43 2.05 3.95 5.11
N PHE A 44 1.71 5.04 4.42
CA PHE A 44 2.36 5.41 3.16
C PHE A 44 3.81 5.85 3.40
N SER A 45 4.07 6.63 4.45
CA SER A 45 5.45 6.98 4.85
C SER A 45 6.29 5.74 5.14
N LYS A 46 5.71 4.75 5.83
CA LYS A 46 6.38 3.47 6.10
C LYS A 46 6.65 2.70 4.81
N ALA A 47 5.67 2.56 3.92
CA ALA A 47 5.86 1.90 2.62
C ALA A 47 6.97 2.59 1.80
N LEU A 48 7.00 3.92 1.79
CA LEU A 48 8.03 4.70 1.11
C LEU A 48 9.43 4.47 1.70
N LEU A 49 9.58 4.47 3.02
CA LEU A 49 10.88 4.18 3.65
C LEU A 49 11.35 2.75 3.39
N GLU A 50 10.44 1.79 3.39
CA GLU A 50 10.76 0.37 3.13
C GLU A 50 11.08 0.12 1.66
N SER A 51 10.49 0.89 0.74
CA SER A 51 10.73 0.79 -0.70
C SER A 51 12.19 0.97 -1.12
N VAL A 52 12.99 1.68 -0.31
CA VAL A 52 14.44 1.87 -0.52
C VAL A 52 15.18 0.54 -0.49
N LYS A 53 14.77 -0.39 0.39
CA LYS A 53 15.37 -1.73 0.49
C LYS A 53 15.13 -2.56 -0.76
N PHE A 54 14.05 -2.25 -1.47
CA PHE A 54 13.63 -2.94 -2.68
C PHE A 54 14.03 -2.21 -3.97
N GLY A 55 14.61 -1.00 -3.88
CA GLY A 55 14.98 -0.19 -5.05
C GLY A 55 13.80 0.33 -5.87
N VAL A 56 12.61 0.46 -5.26
CA VAL A 56 11.36 0.86 -5.95
C VAL A 56 10.75 2.15 -5.41
N ALA A 57 11.58 3.04 -4.87
CA ALA A 57 11.12 4.26 -4.22
C ALA A 57 10.37 5.20 -5.17
N LYS A 58 10.83 5.35 -6.41
CA LYS A 58 10.18 6.21 -7.41
C LYS A 58 8.77 5.72 -7.76
N GLU A 59 8.60 4.42 -7.91
CA GLU A 59 7.31 3.78 -8.21
C GLU A 59 6.34 3.94 -7.05
N ILE A 60 6.82 3.81 -5.81
CA ILE A 60 6.01 4.03 -4.62
C ILE A 60 5.61 5.49 -4.47
N VAL A 61 6.49 6.45 -4.78
CA VAL A 61 6.13 7.88 -4.81
C VAL A 61 5.04 8.16 -5.86
N ALA A 62 5.16 7.61 -7.07
CA ALA A 62 4.14 7.75 -8.11
C ALA A 62 2.79 7.16 -7.67
N LEU A 63 2.81 6.00 -7.02
CA LEU A 63 1.62 5.35 -6.50
C LEU A 63 0.92 6.18 -5.40
N ILE A 64 1.70 6.68 -4.44
CA ILE A 64 1.19 7.53 -3.34
C ILE A 64 0.53 8.79 -3.91
N ALA A 65 1.11 9.37 -4.97
CA ALA A 65 0.58 10.58 -5.59
C ALA A 65 -0.76 10.35 -6.33
N MET A 66 -0.98 9.16 -6.88
CA MET A 66 -2.13 8.86 -7.73
C MET A 66 -3.38 8.33 -6.96
N LEU A 67 -3.25 7.90 -5.68
CA LEU A 67 -4.34 7.54 -4.75
C LEU A 67 -5.52 6.69 -5.32
N GLY A 68 -5.29 5.43 -5.70
CA GLY A 68 -6.29 4.51 -6.33
C GLY A 68 -5.83 3.03 -6.40
N ASP A 69 -6.47 2.18 -7.22
CA ASP A 69 -6.09 0.77 -7.40
C ASP A 69 -4.65 0.68 -7.98
N HIS A 70 -3.75 0.10 -7.19
CA HIS A 70 -2.28 0.25 -7.27
C HIS A 70 -1.67 0.13 -8.67
N LEU A 71 -1.86 -1.03 -9.32
CA LEU A 71 -1.19 -1.35 -10.59
C LEU A 71 -1.84 -0.65 -11.77
N SER A 72 -3.18 -0.50 -11.74
CA SER A 72 -3.90 0.23 -12.77
C SER A 72 -3.46 1.69 -12.82
N LEU A 73 -3.25 2.33 -11.67
CA LEU A 73 -2.74 3.69 -11.63
C LEU A 73 -1.29 3.80 -12.08
N LEU A 74 -0.39 2.93 -11.61
CA LEU A 74 0.99 2.99 -12.06
C LEU A 74 1.08 2.86 -13.59
N ASN A 75 0.26 2.01 -14.19
CA ASN A 75 0.13 1.90 -15.64
C ASN A 75 -0.37 3.21 -16.27
N ILE A 76 -1.45 3.82 -15.73
CA ILE A 76 -1.95 5.12 -16.21
C ILE A 76 -0.86 6.20 -16.12
N TRP A 77 -0.09 6.23 -15.02
CA TRP A 77 1.00 7.19 -14.82
C TRP A 77 2.09 7.01 -15.87
N ASN A 78 2.56 5.78 -16.09
CA ASN A 78 3.61 5.49 -17.06
C ASN A 78 3.17 5.89 -18.47
N LEU A 79 1.98 5.46 -18.91
CA LEU A 79 1.43 5.81 -20.22
C LEU A 79 1.27 7.33 -20.39
N TRP A 80 0.76 8.02 -19.36
CA TRP A 80 0.60 9.47 -19.41
C TRP A 80 1.94 10.21 -19.46
N SER A 81 2.94 9.71 -18.71
CA SER A 81 4.31 10.25 -18.71
C SER A 81 4.97 10.10 -20.08
N ASP A 82 4.75 8.96 -20.76
CA ASP A 82 5.26 8.72 -22.12
C ASP A 82 4.64 9.65 -23.16
N THR A 83 3.44 10.20 -22.87
CA THR A 83 2.79 11.23 -23.70
C THR A 83 3.19 12.66 -23.33
N GLU A 84 4.23 12.85 -22.52
CA GLU A 84 4.67 14.16 -22.00
C GLU A 84 3.55 14.90 -21.25
N PHE A 85 2.71 14.16 -20.52
CA PHE A 85 1.61 14.69 -19.72
C PHE A 85 0.50 15.38 -20.56
N SER A 86 0.22 14.86 -21.74
CA SER A 86 -0.78 15.40 -22.68
C SER A 86 -2.18 15.48 -22.08
N SER A 87 -2.84 16.64 -22.21
CA SER A 87 -4.24 16.81 -21.85
C SER A 87 -5.19 16.14 -22.85
N ILE A 88 -4.77 16.04 -24.11
CA ILE A 88 -5.55 15.38 -25.17
C ILE A 88 -5.62 13.88 -24.89
N TRP A 89 -4.48 13.27 -24.55
CA TRP A 89 -4.44 11.86 -24.17
C TRP A 89 -5.36 11.56 -22.97
N CYS A 90 -5.40 12.46 -21.96
CA CYS A 90 -6.34 12.31 -20.85
C CYS A 90 -7.79 12.29 -21.34
N GLN A 91 -8.17 13.21 -22.23
CA GLN A 91 -9.52 13.27 -22.78
C GLN A 91 -9.88 12.00 -23.55
N ASP A 92 -8.98 11.53 -24.40
CA ASP A 92 -9.17 10.32 -25.22
C ASP A 92 -9.28 9.04 -24.37
N ASN A 93 -8.65 9.03 -23.20
CA ASN A 93 -8.67 7.90 -22.25
C ASN A 93 -9.66 8.09 -21.09
N PHE A 94 -10.57 9.07 -21.18
CA PHE A 94 -11.60 9.34 -20.17
C PHE A 94 -11.04 9.66 -18.77
N LEU A 95 -9.86 10.28 -18.72
CA LEU A 95 -9.15 10.67 -17.51
C LEU A 95 -9.31 12.17 -17.24
N GLN A 96 -9.42 12.53 -15.96
CA GLN A 96 -9.52 13.93 -15.55
C GLN A 96 -8.13 14.58 -15.48
N TYR A 97 -7.79 15.38 -16.49
CA TYR A 97 -6.49 16.07 -16.56
C TYR A 97 -6.15 16.87 -15.29
N LYS A 98 -7.11 17.60 -14.71
CA LYS A 98 -6.88 18.40 -13.48
C LYS A 98 -6.45 17.52 -12.29
N THR A 99 -7.02 16.32 -12.18
CA THR A 99 -6.71 15.35 -11.12
C THR A 99 -5.31 14.77 -11.33
N LEU A 100 -4.98 14.38 -12.56
CA LEU A 100 -3.65 13.87 -12.90
C LEU A 100 -2.55 14.94 -12.77
N LYS A 101 -2.83 16.18 -13.16
CA LYS A 101 -1.92 17.32 -12.95
C LYS A 101 -1.62 17.53 -11.46
N ARG A 102 -2.65 17.52 -10.61
CA ARG A 102 -2.45 17.61 -9.17
C ARG A 102 -1.63 16.43 -8.62
N ALA A 103 -1.87 15.21 -9.11
CA ALA A 103 -1.06 14.05 -8.74
C ALA A 103 0.41 14.24 -9.16
N LYS A 104 0.67 14.78 -10.35
CA LYS A 104 2.03 15.12 -10.79
C LYS A 104 2.71 16.12 -9.85
N ASP A 105 2.01 17.21 -9.49
CA ASP A 105 2.56 18.22 -8.57
C ASP A 105 2.91 17.60 -7.20
N VAL A 106 2.05 16.72 -6.68
CA VAL A 106 2.29 15.97 -5.43
C VAL A 106 3.49 15.02 -5.57
N LYS A 107 3.61 14.30 -6.69
CA LYS A 107 4.73 13.41 -6.99
C LYS A 107 6.05 14.17 -6.99
N GLU A 108 6.12 15.31 -7.67
CA GLU A 108 7.32 16.16 -7.73
C GLU A 108 7.71 16.69 -6.34
N GLN A 109 6.73 17.11 -5.54
CA GLN A 109 6.98 17.54 -4.16
C GLN A 109 7.51 16.39 -3.29
N LEU A 110 6.93 15.19 -3.40
CA LEU A 110 7.39 14.02 -2.65
C LEU A 110 8.79 13.60 -3.07
N GLU A 111 9.12 13.61 -4.37
CA GLU A 111 10.48 13.33 -4.83
C GLU A 111 11.49 14.34 -4.28
N LEU A 112 11.13 15.62 -4.22
CA LEU A 112 11.99 16.63 -3.61
C LEU A 112 12.25 16.33 -2.13
N LEU A 113 11.23 15.93 -1.37
CA LEU A 113 11.39 15.53 0.03
C LEU A 113 12.24 14.25 0.16
N CYS A 114 12.04 13.27 -0.71
CA CYS A 114 12.85 12.05 -0.76
C CYS A 114 14.33 12.35 -1.03
N ARG A 115 14.63 13.28 -1.94
CA ARG A 115 16.02 13.72 -2.19
C ARG A 115 16.61 14.44 -0.99
N LYS A 116 15.86 15.37 -0.38
CA LYS A 116 16.30 16.12 0.83
C LYS A 116 16.58 15.20 2.02
N THR A 117 15.83 14.10 2.14
CA THR A 117 15.96 13.12 3.23
C THR A 117 16.94 12.00 2.92
N GLY A 118 17.53 11.96 1.71
CA GLY A 118 18.46 10.93 1.28
C GLY A 118 17.83 9.57 0.98
N ILE A 119 16.50 9.51 0.79
CA ILE A 119 15.76 8.29 0.41
C ILE A 119 16.02 7.93 -1.05
N ILE A 120 15.96 8.93 -1.94
CA ILE A 120 16.25 8.77 -3.37
C ILE A 120 17.60 9.44 -3.61
N GLY A 121 18.62 8.64 -3.91
CA GLY A 121 19.94 9.14 -4.29
C GLY A 121 19.97 9.69 -5.73
N GLU A 122 20.94 10.56 -6.04
CA GLU A 122 21.19 11.03 -7.42
C GLU A 122 21.60 9.88 -8.36
N SER A 123 22.05 8.75 -7.80
CA SER A 123 22.64 7.61 -8.51
C SER A 123 21.64 6.48 -8.87
N GLU A 124 20.34 6.63 -8.65
CA GLU A 124 19.34 5.63 -9.04
C GLU A 124 19.00 5.62 -10.55
N GLN A 125 19.93 6.08 -11.40
CA GLN A 125 19.84 5.88 -12.85
C GLN A 125 20.45 4.54 -13.29
N ASN A 126 21.16 3.83 -12.40
CA ASN A 126 21.84 2.58 -12.73
C ASN A 126 21.37 1.43 -11.85
N GLN A 127 20.18 0.88 -12.12
CA GLN A 127 19.90 -0.50 -11.74
C GLN A 127 19.32 -1.29 -12.91
N HIS A 128 19.95 -2.46 -13.08
CA HIS A 128 19.80 -3.50 -14.08
C HIS A 128 18.38 -3.80 -14.54
N SER A 129 18.29 -4.43 -15.71
CA SER A 129 17.15 -5.14 -16.28
C SER A 129 16.57 -6.19 -15.31
N VAL A 130 15.90 -5.75 -14.26
CA VAL A 130 14.98 -6.57 -13.49
C VAL A 130 13.77 -6.78 -14.39
N ASP A 131 13.34 -8.04 -14.55
CA ASP A 131 12.13 -8.31 -15.32
C ASP A 131 10.93 -7.56 -14.69
N ASP A 132 9.98 -7.15 -15.54
CA ASP A 132 8.84 -6.32 -15.14
C ASP A 132 7.99 -6.97 -14.03
N HIS A 133 7.96 -8.30 -14.00
CA HIS A 133 7.22 -9.09 -13.00
C HIS A 133 7.88 -9.01 -11.61
N SER A 134 9.18 -9.17 -11.54
CA SER A 134 10.01 -9.07 -10.35
C SER A 134 9.94 -7.66 -9.78
N LYS A 135 9.97 -6.63 -10.64
CA LYS A 135 9.78 -5.25 -10.22
C LYS A 135 8.39 -5.03 -9.62
N THR A 136 7.35 -5.57 -10.24
CA THR A 136 5.98 -5.51 -9.71
C THR A 136 5.89 -6.15 -8.32
N GLN A 137 6.50 -7.32 -8.10
CA GLN A 137 6.52 -7.97 -6.79
C GLN A 137 7.24 -7.13 -5.73
N LEU A 138 8.35 -6.47 -6.08
CA LEU A 138 9.08 -5.58 -5.18
C LEU A 138 8.23 -4.37 -4.75
N ILE A 139 7.46 -3.78 -5.67
CA ILE A 139 6.49 -2.72 -5.37
C ILE A 139 5.41 -3.22 -4.40
N GLN A 140 4.85 -4.40 -4.67
CA GLN A 140 3.83 -5.01 -3.81
C GLN A 140 4.36 -5.29 -2.40
N LYS A 141 5.59 -5.80 -2.28
CA LYS A 141 6.26 -5.99 -0.99
C LYS A 141 6.46 -4.67 -0.22
N ALA A 142 6.87 -3.60 -0.90
CA ALA A 142 6.99 -2.28 -0.29
C ALA A 142 5.66 -1.76 0.27
N ILE A 143 4.56 -1.94 -0.48
CA ILE A 143 3.20 -1.60 -0.02
C ILE A 143 2.84 -2.42 1.22
N VAL A 144 3.03 -3.75 1.17
CA VAL A 144 2.74 -4.65 2.30
C VAL A 144 3.53 -4.23 3.55
N ALA A 145 4.79 -3.82 3.41
CA ALA A 145 5.60 -3.38 4.55
C ALA A 145 5.04 -2.13 5.27
N GLY A 146 4.25 -1.30 4.60
CA GLY A 146 3.55 -0.16 5.20
C GLY A 146 2.10 -0.44 5.61
N PHE A 147 1.41 -1.29 4.87
CA PHE A 147 -0.03 -1.55 4.99
C PHE A 147 -0.36 -2.94 5.54
N PHE A 148 0.62 -3.66 6.09
CA PHE A 148 0.36 -4.95 6.72
C PHE A 148 -0.76 -4.93 7.76
N PRO A 149 -1.09 -3.85 8.52
CA PRO A 149 -2.25 -3.88 9.41
C PRO A 149 -3.60 -4.05 8.68
N ASN A 150 -3.65 -3.67 7.40
CA ASN A 150 -4.85 -3.64 6.56
C ASN A 150 -4.99 -4.89 5.68
N ILE A 151 -4.66 -6.06 6.22
CA ILE A 151 -4.74 -7.32 5.50
C ILE A 151 -5.95 -8.13 5.96
N VAL A 152 -6.65 -8.71 4.98
CA VAL A 152 -7.87 -9.48 5.15
C VAL A 152 -7.76 -10.81 4.43
N ARG A 153 -8.46 -11.81 4.97
CA ARG A 153 -8.61 -13.12 4.36
C ARG A 153 -10.03 -13.38 3.89
N LEU A 154 -10.19 -14.14 2.83
CA LEU A 154 -11.48 -14.63 2.39
C LEU A 154 -12.08 -15.50 3.51
N SER A 155 -13.36 -15.25 3.83
CA SER A 155 -14.07 -16.08 4.80
C SER A 155 -14.24 -17.52 4.29
N LYS A 156 -14.42 -18.47 5.22
CA LYS A 156 -14.64 -19.89 4.88
C LYS A 156 -15.87 -20.11 3.97
N MET A 157 -16.85 -19.22 4.05
CA MET A 157 -18.08 -19.27 3.24
C MET A 157 -17.91 -18.60 1.87
N GLY A 158 -16.84 -17.83 1.66
CA GLY A 158 -16.56 -17.14 0.39
C GLY A 158 -17.45 -15.92 0.11
N ASP A 159 -18.24 -15.46 1.09
CA ASP A 159 -19.24 -14.39 0.95
C ASP A 159 -18.72 -12.99 1.32
N SER A 160 -17.60 -12.96 2.04
CA SER A 160 -17.02 -11.78 2.69
C SER A 160 -15.53 -11.99 2.94
N TYR A 161 -14.82 -10.89 3.20
CA TYR A 161 -13.46 -10.91 3.73
C TYR A 161 -13.48 -10.60 5.22
N ARG A 162 -12.45 -11.03 5.95
CA ARG A 162 -12.31 -10.79 7.38
C ARG A 162 -10.94 -10.28 7.74
N THR A 163 -10.89 -9.25 8.58
CA THR A 163 -9.62 -8.74 9.12
C THR A 163 -8.93 -9.82 9.94
N LEU A 164 -7.60 -9.91 9.84
CA LEU A 164 -6.85 -11.00 10.46
C LEU A 164 -6.93 -10.99 12.00
N LYS A 165 -6.81 -9.82 12.65
CA LYS A 165 -6.83 -9.71 14.13
C LYS A 165 -8.22 -9.67 14.74
N LYS A 166 -9.15 -8.88 14.16
CA LYS A 166 -10.47 -8.63 14.75
C LYS A 166 -11.56 -9.55 14.19
N ASN A 167 -11.26 -10.31 13.14
CA ASN A 167 -12.23 -11.17 12.44
C ASN A 167 -13.48 -10.40 11.94
N GLN A 168 -13.32 -9.10 11.72
CA GLN A 168 -14.38 -8.17 11.33
C GLN A 168 -14.71 -8.35 9.85
N PRO A 169 -16.00 -8.50 9.48
CA PRO A 169 -16.40 -8.70 8.10
C PRO A 169 -16.29 -7.40 7.30
N VAL A 170 -15.65 -7.48 6.14
CA VAL A 170 -15.47 -6.39 5.18
C VAL A 170 -15.66 -6.92 3.75
N TYR A 171 -16.00 -6.03 2.82
CA TYR A 171 -16.39 -6.40 1.46
C TYR A 171 -15.55 -5.63 0.44
N ILE A 172 -15.23 -6.22 -0.71
CA ILE A 172 -14.61 -5.45 -1.80
C ILE A 172 -15.63 -4.45 -2.31
N HIS A 173 -15.26 -3.18 -2.45
CA HIS A 173 -16.14 -2.17 -3.04
C HIS A 173 -16.43 -2.52 -4.51
N PRO A 174 -17.69 -2.36 -5.01
CA PRO A 174 -18.06 -2.72 -6.38
C PRO A 174 -17.24 -2.05 -7.50
N SER A 175 -16.62 -0.90 -7.21
CA SER A 175 -15.77 -0.18 -8.17
C SER A 175 -14.35 -0.74 -8.28
N SER A 176 -13.94 -1.69 -7.43
CA SER A 176 -12.60 -2.28 -7.52
C SER A 176 -12.55 -3.28 -8.66
N SER A 177 -11.42 -3.28 -9.37
CA SER A 177 -11.06 -4.27 -10.38
C SER A 177 -11.09 -5.72 -9.87
N LEU A 178 -10.97 -5.92 -8.55
CA LEU A 178 -10.99 -7.24 -7.92
C LEU A 178 -12.40 -7.74 -7.56
N PHE A 179 -13.43 -6.89 -7.64
CA PHE A 179 -14.81 -7.27 -7.32
C PHE A 179 -15.37 -8.42 -8.19
N PRO A 180 -15.19 -8.41 -9.54
CA PRO A 180 -15.73 -9.46 -10.40
C PRO A 180 -14.86 -10.73 -10.49
N VAL A 181 -13.66 -10.76 -9.89
CA VAL A 181 -12.69 -11.85 -10.07
C VAL A 181 -13.19 -13.18 -9.48
N LYS A 182 -13.12 -14.26 -10.28
CA LYS A 182 -13.47 -15.63 -9.88
C LYS A 182 -12.34 -16.62 -10.24
N PRO A 183 -11.90 -17.49 -9.31
CA PRO A 183 -12.29 -17.53 -7.90
C PRO A 183 -11.80 -16.29 -7.13
N PRO A 184 -12.51 -15.87 -6.06
CA PRO A 184 -12.07 -14.73 -5.25
C PRO A 184 -10.66 -14.96 -4.66
N PRO A 185 -9.79 -13.95 -4.66
CA PRO A 185 -8.47 -14.05 -4.03
C PRO A 185 -8.58 -14.40 -2.54
N LYS A 186 -7.65 -15.21 -2.03
CA LYS A 186 -7.70 -15.66 -0.62
C LYS A 186 -7.28 -14.58 0.36
N LEU A 187 -6.37 -13.70 -0.04
CA LEU A 187 -5.75 -12.72 0.82
C LEU A 187 -5.64 -11.39 0.06
N LEU A 188 -6.11 -10.32 0.69
CA LEU A 188 -6.12 -8.98 0.12
C LEU A 188 -5.57 -7.97 1.13
N LEU A 189 -4.99 -6.91 0.59
CA LEU A 189 -4.68 -5.67 1.28
C LEU A 189 -5.62 -4.58 0.78
N TYR A 190 -5.96 -3.62 1.65
CA TYR A 190 -6.75 -2.44 1.28
C TYR A 190 -6.15 -1.16 1.85
N HIS A 191 -6.43 -0.01 1.23
CA HIS A 191 -5.99 1.28 1.77
C HIS A 191 -7.03 1.95 2.66
N GLU A 192 -8.30 1.85 2.27
CA GLU A 192 -9.38 2.58 2.90
C GLU A 192 -10.58 1.65 3.14
N LEU A 193 -11.26 1.88 4.26
CA LEU A 193 -12.59 1.36 4.54
C LEU A 193 -13.59 2.51 4.41
N VAL A 194 -14.62 2.28 3.61
CA VAL A 194 -15.75 3.19 3.47
C VAL A 194 -16.98 2.49 4.03
N LEU A 195 -17.57 3.08 5.08
CA LEU A 195 -18.82 2.60 5.65
C LEU A 195 -20.00 3.21 4.89
N THR A 196 -20.83 2.35 4.31
CA THR A 196 -22.14 2.75 3.77
C THR A 196 -23.23 1.86 4.37
N SER A 197 -23.73 0.88 3.62
CA SER A 197 -24.57 -0.21 4.14
C SER A 197 -23.74 -1.31 4.81
N ARG A 198 -22.50 -1.48 4.33
CA ARG A 198 -21.49 -2.40 4.86
C ARG A 198 -20.15 -1.68 4.83
N GLU A 199 -19.15 -2.23 5.50
CA GLU A 199 -17.78 -1.75 5.38
C GLU A 199 -17.15 -2.27 4.09
N TYR A 200 -16.87 -1.35 3.17
CA TYR A 200 -16.30 -1.66 1.87
C TYR A 200 -14.83 -1.24 1.79
N MET A 201 -13.98 -2.15 1.37
CA MET A 201 -12.57 -1.94 1.08
C MET A 201 -12.40 -1.28 -0.29
N ARG A 202 -11.55 -0.26 -0.35
CA ARG A 202 -11.09 0.38 -1.59
C ARG A 202 -9.58 0.23 -1.76
N ASN A 203 -9.13 0.33 -3.00
CA ASN A 203 -7.73 0.21 -3.39
C ASN A 203 -7.17 -1.15 -2.98
N CYS A 204 -7.77 -2.21 -3.51
CA CYS A 204 -7.44 -3.57 -3.09
C CYS A 204 -6.24 -4.12 -3.86
N MET A 205 -5.39 -4.90 -3.20
CA MET A 205 -4.25 -5.58 -3.78
C MET A 205 -4.20 -7.04 -3.33
N ILE A 206 -3.89 -7.96 -4.24
CA ILE A 206 -3.66 -9.37 -3.90
C ILE A 206 -2.33 -9.49 -3.16
N VAL A 207 -2.31 -10.27 -2.08
CA VAL A 207 -1.12 -10.48 -1.24
C VAL A 207 -0.77 -11.96 -1.17
N GLU A 208 0.52 -12.26 -1.20
CA GLU A 208 1.03 -13.60 -0.91
C GLU A 208 1.27 -13.81 0.59
N GLU A 209 0.95 -14.99 1.09
CA GLU A 209 1.13 -15.33 2.50
C GLU A 209 2.60 -15.28 2.94
N THR A 210 3.52 -15.65 2.04
CA THR A 210 4.97 -15.63 2.27
C THR A 210 5.44 -14.24 2.68
N TRP A 211 4.88 -13.19 2.08
CA TRP A 211 5.25 -11.80 2.36
C TRP A 211 4.84 -11.37 3.76
N LEU A 212 3.74 -11.90 4.31
CA LEU A 212 3.33 -11.61 5.70
C LEU A 212 4.34 -12.13 6.71
N ARG A 213 4.84 -13.35 6.48
CA ARG A 213 5.83 -13.99 7.34
C ARG A 213 7.18 -13.28 7.26
N GLU A 214 7.52 -12.77 6.08
CA GLU A 214 8.74 -12.01 5.82
C GLU A 214 8.69 -10.59 6.43
N LEU A 215 7.60 -9.85 6.19
CA LEU A 215 7.53 -8.40 6.42
C LEU A 215 6.76 -7.99 7.68
N ALA A 216 5.92 -8.87 8.22
CA ALA A 216 4.97 -8.54 9.29
C ALA A 216 4.93 -9.58 10.42
N SER A 217 5.99 -10.38 10.59
CA SER A 217 6.08 -11.41 11.63
C SER A 217 6.04 -10.85 13.07
N HIS A 218 6.43 -9.59 13.26
CA HIS A 218 6.30 -8.90 14.56
C HIS A 218 4.86 -8.52 14.89
N TYR A 219 3.99 -8.41 13.88
CA TYR A 219 2.61 -7.97 14.04
C TYR A 219 1.61 -9.12 14.04
N TYR A 220 1.81 -10.10 13.16
CA TYR A 220 0.95 -11.28 13.02
C TYR A 220 1.57 -12.52 13.69
N GLY A 221 0.85 -13.07 14.66
CA GLY A 221 1.23 -14.31 15.32
C GLY A 221 0.78 -15.55 14.54
N ALA A 222 1.24 -16.74 14.97
CA ALA A 222 0.85 -18.01 14.36
C ALA A 222 -0.68 -18.24 14.36
N LYS A 223 -1.39 -17.74 15.38
CA LYS A 223 -2.86 -17.81 15.47
C LYS A 223 -3.56 -16.94 14.42
N ASP A 224 -3.01 -15.78 14.11
CA ASP A 224 -3.60 -14.86 13.12
C ASP A 224 -3.47 -15.42 11.70
N LEU A 225 -2.37 -16.14 11.44
CA LEU A 225 -2.07 -16.77 10.17
C LEU A 225 -2.60 -18.21 10.07
N ASP A 226 -3.30 -18.70 11.09
CA ASP A 226 -3.83 -20.06 11.10
C ASP A 226 -4.88 -20.27 10.00
N GLY A 227 -4.77 -21.40 9.30
CA GLY A 227 -5.57 -21.72 8.12
C GLY A 227 -5.11 -21.07 6.80
N LEU A 228 -4.10 -20.21 6.81
CA LEU A 228 -3.35 -19.84 5.62
C LEU A 228 -2.30 -20.94 5.40
N LYS A 229 -2.53 -21.81 4.42
CA LYS A 229 -1.56 -22.83 4.03
C LYS A 229 -0.55 -22.17 3.08
N PRO A 230 0.77 -22.27 3.32
CA PRO A 230 1.74 -21.81 2.34
C PRO A 230 1.45 -22.53 1.03
N THR A 231 1.08 -21.78 0.00
CA THR A 231 0.95 -22.34 -1.34
C THR A 231 2.34 -22.87 -1.71
N PRO A 232 2.49 -24.16 -2.06
CA PRO A 232 3.78 -24.65 -2.52
C PRO A 232 4.21 -23.80 -3.70
N ILE A 233 5.47 -23.35 -3.69
CA ILE A 233 6.11 -22.61 -4.77
C ILE A 233 6.15 -23.56 -5.97
N ASN A 234 5.07 -23.60 -6.75
CA ASN A 234 5.09 -24.20 -8.06
C ASN A 234 5.86 -23.24 -8.95
N ARG A 235 7.16 -23.51 -9.09
CA ARG A 235 7.93 -23.08 -10.26
C ARG A 235 7.12 -23.47 -11.49
N PHE A 236 6.53 -22.49 -12.17
CA PHE A 236 5.94 -22.72 -13.48
C PHE A 236 7.05 -23.25 -14.39
N LYS A 237 6.81 -24.44 -14.94
CA LYS A 237 7.50 -24.93 -16.15
C LYS A 237 6.88 -24.25 -17.36
#